data_AF-A0A8J8Q6R8-F1
#
_entry.id   AF-A0A8J8Q6R8-F1
#
_cell.length_a   1.000
_cell.length_b   1.000
_cell.length_c   1.000
_cell.angle_alpha   90.00
_cell.angle_beta   90.00
_cell.angle_gamma   90.00
#
_symmetry.space_group_name_H-M   'P 1'
#
loop_
_entity.id
_entity.type
_entity.pdbx_description
1 polymer ?
#
loop_
_entity_poly.entity_id
_entity_poly.type
_entity_poly.pdbx_seq_one_letter_code
_entity_poly.pdbx_strand_id
1 'polypeptide(L)'
;MGTDREADRREASNRVSSAERSSADRSSGRSPREDGDAANCEADRREASNRVSGDAANRENERAFPGVPESDDEDDAVIVPETSGDAPRSRDGTDHARDGALETDAAGDSCGPDSCTCGEKTPKTTERDQPVATDGAGVANVDKNGDLGDLEFTEPAEDVSQDVDNGEPDVRVGVPEGVDLDTPTYSIRSEMNDIETPDEKTWFMELDEAVIDEGRCIQCGTCVAACPSDSIGVGEDDLPELVKMCTGCSLCWDFCPRGGLRYERQWKITGGDDNVKGAGDPITEFSAKVEDDWTDEAQDGGVVTGMLATLLEEGEIDGALVATESEEEAWKAESYLATTEEELIENAGTVYNQTLALGNLDLAQWEHKLPDKEWDELSLALVGTPCEIEGLRALQDFDWDYQEQNEGIRAVDYTIALMCTKNFNYYSLMGEQLEEKRDVSPDEIGKMDVLHGKLMVYDHDGEMIIEEDIENFHDAALKGCDECADFTGFCADVTVGSVGSSDEYSSVILRTEQGVKAWELTEPKLDYHDLEDKSAVGKLQGWDKKKAFESLERPFDPDAPRFIDYTDHAENYGTAMNPHDEGH
;
A
#
# COMPACT_ATOMS: atom_id res chain seq x y z
N MET A 1 -68.86 -9.99 -24.06
CA MET A 1 -69.63 -9.60 -25.25
C MET A 1 -69.05 -8.29 -25.76
N GLY A 2 -68.75 -8.17 -27.06
CA GLY A 2 -68.04 -7.02 -27.66
C GLY A 2 -66.52 -7.11 -27.43
N THR A 3 -65.60 -7.34 -28.39
CA THR A 3 -65.41 -7.05 -29.84
C THR A 3 -64.80 -5.67 -30.18
N ASP A 4 -63.50 -5.71 -30.52
CA ASP A 4 -62.84 -5.16 -31.71
C ASP A 4 -63.07 -3.71 -32.19
N ARG A 5 -61.96 -2.98 -32.35
CA ARG A 5 -61.43 -2.38 -33.62
C ARG A 5 -60.18 -1.55 -33.31
N GLU A 6 -58.99 -1.81 -33.90
CA GLU A 6 -58.54 -1.70 -35.32
C GLU A 6 -58.24 -0.28 -35.81
N ALA A 7 -56.96 -0.09 -36.21
CA ALA A 7 -56.43 0.82 -37.24
C ALA A 7 -56.57 2.36 -37.01
N ASP A 8 -55.78 3.24 -37.62
CA ASP A 8 -54.72 3.10 -38.64
C ASP A 8 -53.79 4.34 -38.63
N ARG A 9 -52.52 4.21 -39.04
CA ARG A 9 -51.74 5.19 -39.86
C ARG A 9 -50.25 4.83 -40.00
N ARG A 10 -49.89 4.33 -41.19
CA ARG A 10 -48.61 4.63 -41.87
C ARG A 10 -48.76 6.02 -42.57
N GLU A 11 -47.81 6.70 -43.24
CA GLU A 11 -46.57 6.44 -44.00
C GLU A 11 -45.73 7.76 -43.94
N ALA A 12 -44.41 7.77 -43.75
CA ALA A 12 -43.30 7.52 -44.71
C ALA A 12 -42.98 8.67 -45.73
N SER A 13 -41.79 9.27 -45.58
CA SER A 13 -40.88 9.75 -46.65
C SER A 13 -39.55 10.18 -45.98
N ASN A 14 -38.34 9.64 -46.20
CA ASN A 14 -37.66 8.86 -47.25
C ASN A 14 -36.99 9.70 -48.37
N ARG A 15 -35.63 9.71 -48.38
CA ARG A 15 -34.65 9.77 -49.51
C ARG A 15 -33.36 10.55 -49.15
N VAL A 16 -32.16 10.34 -49.72
CA VAL A 16 -31.39 9.17 -50.22
C VAL A 16 -30.12 9.69 -50.95
N SER A 17 -28.93 9.18 -50.61
CA SER A 17 -27.84 8.72 -51.52
C SER A 17 -26.52 8.59 -50.73
N SER A 18 -25.67 7.55 -50.74
CA SER A 18 -25.42 6.35 -51.57
C SER A 18 -24.44 6.48 -52.75
N ALA A 19 -23.18 6.08 -52.53
CA ALA A 19 -22.25 5.37 -53.45
C ALA A 19 -20.84 5.30 -52.79
N GLU A 20 -19.96 4.30 -52.92
CA GLU A 20 -19.97 2.84 -53.16
C GLU A 20 -18.50 2.41 -53.42
N ARG A 21 -18.00 1.37 -52.72
CA ARG A 21 -17.13 0.22 -53.16
C ARG A 21 -15.77 0.52 -53.87
N SER A 22 -14.80 -0.41 -54.09
CA SER A 22 -14.73 -1.88 -54.25
C SER A 22 -13.26 -2.40 -54.17
N SER A 23 -12.91 -3.69 -54.24
CA SER A 23 -13.21 -4.84 -53.35
C SER A 23 -12.49 -6.15 -53.83
N ALA A 24 -11.57 -6.73 -53.04
CA ALA A 24 -10.96 -8.06 -53.27
C ALA A 24 -10.35 -8.61 -51.94
N ASP A 25 -10.64 -9.79 -51.38
CA ASP A 25 -11.11 -11.13 -51.85
C ASP A 25 -10.03 -12.04 -52.45
N ARG A 26 -9.65 -13.07 -51.67
CA ARG A 26 -9.34 -14.43 -52.16
C ARG A 26 -9.46 -15.47 -51.05
N SER A 27 -9.89 -16.68 -51.43
CA SER A 27 -10.37 -17.73 -50.54
C SER A 27 -9.73 -19.09 -50.83
N SER A 28 -9.76 -20.01 -49.85
CA SER A 28 -10.27 -21.39 -50.00
C SER A 28 -9.91 -22.26 -48.78
N GLY A 29 -10.79 -23.20 -48.43
CA GLY A 29 -10.56 -24.17 -47.33
C GLY A 29 -11.09 -25.56 -47.69
N ARG A 30 -10.85 -26.55 -46.81
CA ARG A 30 -11.50 -27.87 -46.86
C ARG A 30 -11.37 -28.68 -45.57
N SER A 31 -12.45 -29.36 -45.19
CA SER A 31 -12.55 -30.35 -44.07
C SER A 31 -12.97 -31.73 -44.64
N PRO A 32 -13.47 -32.72 -43.86
CA PRO A 32 -12.81 -33.56 -42.83
C PRO A 32 -12.99 -35.08 -43.08
N ARG A 33 -12.57 -35.96 -42.14
CA ARG A 33 -12.99 -37.38 -41.87
C ARG A 33 -12.16 -37.94 -40.69
N GLU A 34 -12.71 -38.43 -39.58
CA GLU A 34 -13.57 -39.62 -39.29
C GLU A 34 -12.79 -40.91 -38.93
N ASP A 35 -12.96 -41.33 -37.66
CA ASP A 35 -13.02 -42.66 -37.02
C ASP A 35 -11.92 -43.75 -37.13
N GLY A 36 -11.66 -44.43 -36.00
CA GLY A 36 -11.04 -45.76 -35.94
C GLY A 36 -10.45 -46.19 -34.58
N ASP A 37 -11.17 -47.06 -33.85
CA ASP A 37 -10.76 -47.70 -32.58
C ASP A 37 -9.40 -48.46 -32.61
N ALA A 38 -8.71 -48.56 -31.46
CA ALA A 38 -8.41 -49.87 -30.80
C ALA A 38 -7.54 -49.81 -29.50
N ALA A 39 -8.18 -50.17 -28.38
CA ALA A 39 -7.74 -51.15 -27.36
C ALA A 39 -6.31 -51.15 -26.73
N ASN A 40 -6.32 -50.98 -25.38
CA ASN A 40 -5.71 -51.84 -24.34
C ASN A 40 -4.42 -52.64 -24.59
N CYS A 41 -3.41 -52.39 -23.74
CA CYS A 41 -2.80 -53.31 -22.75
C CYS A 41 -1.64 -52.52 -22.09
N GLU A 42 -1.76 -51.98 -20.88
CA GLU A 42 -1.71 -52.66 -19.57
C GLU A 42 -0.51 -53.58 -19.31
N ALA A 43 0.17 -53.28 -18.19
CA ALA A 43 0.95 -54.13 -17.29
C ALA A 43 2.44 -54.46 -17.57
N ASP A 44 3.22 -54.25 -16.48
CA ASP A 44 4.35 -55.07 -15.99
C ASP A 44 5.60 -55.22 -16.89
N ARG A 45 6.83 -54.85 -16.48
CA ARG A 45 7.46 -54.95 -15.15
C ARG A 45 8.87 -54.36 -15.15
N ARG A 46 9.24 -53.77 -14.00
CA ARG A 46 10.48 -53.92 -13.21
C ARG A 46 11.85 -53.98 -13.91
N GLU A 47 12.70 -53.05 -13.45
CA GLU A 47 14.03 -53.29 -12.88
C GLU A 47 14.96 -54.32 -13.55
N ALA A 48 16.05 -53.83 -14.14
CA ALA A 48 17.41 -54.24 -13.74
C ALA A 48 18.51 -53.40 -14.42
N SER A 49 18.95 -52.36 -13.70
CA SER A 49 20.37 -52.11 -13.38
C SER A 49 21.50 -52.38 -14.41
N ASN A 50 22.31 -51.35 -14.64
CA ASN A 50 23.79 -51.39 -14.63
C ASN A 50 24.55 -52.26 -15.67
N ARG A 51 25.21 -51.63 -16.66
CA ARG A 51 26.60 -51.10 -16.54
C ARG A 51 27.26 -50.72 -17.88
N VAL A 52 27.72 -49.46 -17.95
CA VAL A 52 29.05 -48.97 -18.39
C VAL A 52 29.82 -49.70 -19.51
N SER A 53 30.17 -48.97 -20.59
CA SER A 53 31.58 -48.68 -21.04
C SER A 53 31.70 -48.38 -22.55
N GLY A 54 32.48 -47.35 -22.93
CA GLY A 54 33.30 -47.40 -24.16
C GLY A 54 33.02 -46.41 -25.30
N ASP A 55 33.51 -45.17 -25.13
CA ASP A 55 34.19 -44.31 -26.12
C ASP A 55 33.84 -44.37 -27.63
N ALA A 56 33.38 -43.22 -28.16
CA ALA A 56 34.09 -42.54 -29.26
C ALA A 56 33.61 -41.07 -29.43
N ALA A 57 34.56 -40.14 -29.37
CA ALA A 57 34.38 -38.70 -29.43
C ALA A 57 33.61 -38.14 -30.64
N ASN A 58 32.85 -37.06 -30.41
CA ASN A 58 32.93 -35.87 -31.26
C ASN A 58 32.91 -34.60 -30.39
N ARG A 59 33.61 -33.53 -30.80
CA ARG A 59 33.69 -32.25 -30.09
C ARG A 59 33.09 -31.15 -30.94
N GLU A 60 32.24 -30.31 -30.36
CA GLU A 60 32.17 -28.86 -30.61
C GLU A 60 31.40 -28.19 -29.44
N ASN A 61 31.81 -26.95 -29.10
CA ASN A 61 31.23 -26.05 -28.06
C ASN A 61 29.75 -25.69 -28.38
N GLU A 62 28.89 -25.10 -27.54
CA GLU A 62 28.91 -24.51 -26.18
C GLU A 62 27.43 -24.43 -25.68
N ARG A 63 27.07 -24.15 -24.42
CA ARG A 63 27.81 -24.02 -23.15
C ARG A 63 27.43 -25.20 -22.21
N ALA A 64 27.76 -25.12 -20.92
CA ALA A 64 27.14 -25.91 -19.86
C ALA A 64 27.01 -25.07 -18.58
N PHE A 65 25.83 -25.06 -17.96
CA PHE A 65 25.63 -24.46 -16.64
C PHE A 65 26.35 -25.30 -15.57
N PRO A 66 26.97 -24.69 -14.54
CA PRO A 66 27.47 -25.42 -13.38
C PRO A 66 26.31 -26.07 -12.64
N GLY A 67 26.39 -27.36 -12.37
CA GLY A 67 25.41 -28.04 -11.50
C GLY A 67 25.68 -27.73 -10.03
N VAL A 68 24.61 -27.52 -9.27
CA VAL A 68 24.63 -27.29 -7.82
C VAL A 68 25.33 -28.46 -7.09
N PRO A 69 26.28 -28.20 -6.17
CA PRO A 69 26.78 -29.23 -5.26
C PRO A 69 25.71 -29.62 -4.24
N GLU A 70 25.45 -30.92 -4.08
CA GLU A 70 24.68 -31.42 -2.93
C GLU A 70 25.50 -31.21 -1.66
N SER A 71 25.02 -30.39 -0.73
CA SER A 71 25.62 -30.21 0.61
C SER A 71 25.02 -31.19 1.60
N ASP A 72 25.67 -32.35 1.75
CA ASP A 72 25.64 -33.09 3.02
C ASP A 72 26.44 -32.26 4.04
N ASP A 73 25.80 -31.75 5.10
CA ASP A 73 26.42 -31.61 6.43
C ASP A 73 25.32 -31.34 7.49
N GLU A 74 25.17 -32.28 8.42
CA GLU A 74 24.48 -32.10 9.70
C GLU A 74 25.43 -31.42 10.70
N ASP A 75 24.89 -30.82 11.76
CA ASP A 75 25.59 -30.24 12.92
C ASP A 75 26.42 -28.96 12.69
N ASP A 76 25.78 -27.79 12.87
CA ASP A 76 26.33 -26.78 13.79
C ASP A 76 25.19 -26.07 14.53
N ALA A 77 25.17 -26.18 15.87
CA ALA A 77 24.03 -25.82 16.69
C ALA A 77 24.16 -24.42 17.32
N VAL A 78 23.35 -23.47 16.85
CA VAL A 78 23.08 -22.22 17.57
C VAL A 78 21.98 -22.49 18.61
N ILE A 79 22.15 -21.94 19.81
CA ILE A 79 21.31 -22.25 20.98
C ILE A 79 19.94 -21.57 20.84
N VAL A 80 18.87 -22.36 20.85
CA VAL A 80 17.48 -21.89 20.88
C VAL A 80 16.98 -21.91 22.34
N PRO A 81 16.49 -20.80 22.90
CA PRO A 81 15.81 -20.80 24.20
C PRO A 81 14.39 -21.39 24.11
N GLU A 82 13.99 -22.20 25.09
CA GLU A 82 12.60 -22.67 25.22
C GLU A 82 11.73 -21.57 25.87
N THR A 83 10.59 -21.23 25.26
CA THR A 83 9.66 -20.23 25.79
C THR A 83 8.73 -20.83 26.86
N SER A 84 8.66 -20.18 28.01
CA SER A 84 7.67 -20.45 29.04
C SER A 84 6.49 -19.49 28.91
N GLY A 85 5.33 -19.98 28.50
CA GLY A 85 4.15 -19.15 28.33
C GLY A 85 3.52 -18.67 29.65
N ASP A 86 3.12 -17.42 29.68
CA ASP A 86 2.13 -16.85 30.60
C ASP A 86 1.25 -15.86 29.82
N ALA A 87 -0.05 -15.79 30.14
CA ALA A 87 -1.07 -15.15 29.31
C ALA A 87 -1.09 -13.60 29.41
N PRO A 88 -1.55 -12.89 28.36
CA PRO A 88 -1.68 -11.43 28.40
C PRO A 88 -2.74 -10.98 29.42
N ARG A 89 -2.57 -9.76 29.94
CA ARG A 89 -3.56 -9.07 30.76
C ARG A 89 -3.98 -7.79 30.05
N SER A 90 -5.29 -7.56 30.00
CA SER A 90 -5.92 -6.37 29.44
C SER A 90 -5.33 -5.07 30.01
N ARG A 91 -4.94 -4.14 29.13
CA ARG A 91 -4.59 -2.76 29.46
C ARG A 91 -5.90 -1.98 29.57
N ASP A 92 -6.27 -1.58 30.79
CA ASP A 92 -7.52 -0.88 31.08
C ASP A 92 -7.19 0.44 31.79
N GLY A 93 -7.32 1.56 31.07
CA GLY A 93 -7.32 2.93 31.58
C GLY A 93 -5.97 3.65 31.73
N THR A 94 -5.69 4.57 30.79
CA THR A 94 -4.97 5.84 31.04
C THR A 94 -5.52 6.93 30.13
N ASP A 95 -6.59 7.58 30.57
CA ASP A 95 -7.17 8.77 29.94
C ASP A 95 -7.05 9.93 30.94
N HIS A 96 -6.32 11.01 30.62
CA HIS A 96 -6.39 12.33 31.28
C HIS A 96 -5.55 13.44 30.59
N ALA A 97 -6.28 14.34 29.91
CA ALA A 97 -6.12 15.80 29.92
C ALA A 97 -4.80 16.48 29.45
N ARG A 98 -4.84 17.04 28.23
CA ARG A 98 -4.05 18.21 27.79
C ARG A 98 -4.56 19.49 28.49
N ASP A 99 -3.67 20.42 28.84
CA ASP A 99 -4.02 21.79 29.26
C ASP A 99 -2.81 22.75 29.07
N GLY A 100 -2.84 23.67 28.09
CA GLY A 100 -1.91 24.81 28.05
C GLY A 100 -1.30 25.25 26.70
N ALA A 101 -1.82 26.38 26.20
CA ALA A 101 -1.10 27.47 25.50
C ALA A 101 -0.63 27.31 24.03
N LEU A 102 -1.43 27.92 23.14
CA LEU A 102 -0.98 28.54 21.88
C LEU A 102 -0.12 29.80 22.14
N GLU A 103 0.91 30.04 21.33
CA GLU A 103 1.20 31.39 20.80
C GLU A 103 1.64 31.27 19.32
N THR A 104 0.95 32.01 18.44
CA THR A 104 1.19 32.07 16.99
C THR A 104 1.85 33.39 16.60
N ASP A 105 2.77 33.38 15.63
CA ASP A 105 3.17 34.59 14.89
C ASP A 105 3.36 34.26 13.39
N ALA A 106 2.39 34.65 12.56
CA ALA A 106 2.45 34.52 11.11
C ALA A 106 2.23 35.89 10.44
N ALA A 107 3.01 36.20 9.39
CA ALA A 107 3.01 37.51 8.76
C ALA A 107 3.06 37.48 7.23
N GLY A 108 1.95 37.87 6.60
CA GLY A 108 1.95 38.79 5.45
C GLY A 108 1.76 38.25 4.02
N ASP A 109 0.75 38.83 3.36
CA ASP A 109 0.65 39.12 1.91
C ASP A 109 0.58 37.95 0.87
N SER A 110 -0.12 38.05 -0.27
CA SER A 110 -1.13 39.02 -0.74
C SER A 110 -1.82 38.55 -2.06
N CYS A 111 -2.97 39.15 -2.41
CA CYS A 111 -3.61 39.18 -3.75
C CYS A 111 -4.16 37.85 -4.33
N GLY A 112 -5.27 37.80 -5.08
CA GLY A 112 -6.22 38.84 -5.51
C GLY A 112 -6.76 38.53 -6.94
N PRO A 113 -8.05 38.20 -7.14
CA PRO A 113 -8.52 37.64 -8.41
C PRO A 113 -9.05 38.68 -9.41
N ASP A 114 -8.51 38.66 -10.64
CA ASP A 114 -9.09 39.38 -11.78
C ASP A 114 -8.84 38.60 -13.09
N SER A 115 -9.46 37.42 -13.24
CA SER A 115 -9.42 36.64 -14.48
C SER A 115 -10.70 35.80 -14.75
N CYS A 116 -11.37 36.17 -15.84
CA CYS A 116 -12.22 35.33 -16.71
C CYS A 116 -13.57 34.79 -16.14
N THR A 117 -14.71 35.48 -16.31
CA THR A 117 -15.55 35.67 -17.53
C THR A 117 -16.46 34.50 -17.96
N CYS A 118 -17.75 34.69 -17.64
CA CYS A 118 -19.00 34.03 -18.00
C CYS A 118 -19.26 33.50 -19.45
N GLY A 119 -19.79 32.26 -19.54
CA GLY A 119 -21.25 31.99 -19.72
C GLY A 119 -21.84 31.72 -21.13
N GLU A 120 -22.96 30.97 -21.18
CA GLU A 120 -23.95 30.95 -22.30
C GLU A 120 -25.39 30.61 -21.83
N LYS A 121 -26.44 30.82 -22.66
CA LYS A 121 -27.87 30.86 -22.23
C LYS A 121 -28.89 30.17 -23.17
N THR A 122 -30.09 29.93 -22.61
CA THR A 122 -31.46 29.80 -23.23
C THR A 122 -32.00 28.38 -23.54
N PRO A 123 -33.34 28.14 -23.63
CA PRO A 123 -34.51 29.03 -23.42
C PRO A 123 -35.62 28.52 -22.43
N LYS A 124 -36.55 29.42 -22.02
CA LYS A 124 -37.75 29.13 -21.18
C LYS A 124 -38.85 28.36 -21.93
N THR A 125 -39.57 27.46 -21.26
CA THR A 125 -40.91 26.98 -21.68
C THR A 125 -41.92 26.79 -20.53
N THR A 126 -43.07 27.46 -20.68
CA THR A 126 -44.41 27.19 -20.09
C THR A 126 -44.61 27.14 -18.58
N GLU A 127 -45.46 28.05 -18.11
CA GLU A 127 -46.00 28.19 -16.76
C GLU A 127 -46.71 26.93 -16.24
N ARG A 128 -46.45 26.61 -14.96
CA ARG A 128 -47.41 25.93 -14.08
C ARG A 128 -47.37 26.62 -12.72
N ASP A 129 -48.51 27.20 -12.32
CA ASP A 129 -48.69 27.70 -10.97
C ASP A 129 -48.65 26.53 -9.96
N GLN A 130 -47.52 26.36 -9.28
CA GLN A 130 -47.47 25.73 -7.97
C GLN A 130 -46.81 26.73 -7.00
N PRO A 131 -47.45 27.07 -5.87
CA PRO A 131 -46.79 27.88 -4.85
C PRO A 131 -45.69 27.04 -4.22
N VAL A 132 -44.43 27.47 -4.40
CA VAL A 132 -43.29 26.91 -3.66
C VAL A 132 -43.50 27.21 -2.18
N ALA A 133 -43.39 26.18 -1.34
CA ALA A 133 -43.44 26.37 0.11
C ALA A 133 -42.16 27.07 0.57
N THR A 134 -42.29 28.28 1.12
CA THR A 134 -41.17 29.03 1.70
C THR A 134 -41.06 28.72 3.19
N ASP A 135 -40.01 28.00 3.56
CA ASP A 135 -39.57 27.73 4.91
C ASP A 135 -38.86 28.95 5.53
N GLY A 136 -39.66 29.84 6.11
CA GLY A 136 -39.20 30.64 7.26
C GLY A 136 -38.24 31.80 7.00
N ALA A 137 -37.76 32.06 5.78
CA ALA A 137 -37.00 33.28 5.45
C ALA A 137 -37.56 33.96 4.19
N GLY A 138 -38.12 35.16 4.35
CA GLY A 138 -38.62 35.95 3.22
C GLY A 138 -37.48 36.57 2.43
N VAL A 139 -37.09 35.95 1.31
CA VAL A 139 -35.99 36.42 0.44
C VAL A 139 -36.37 37.79 -0.15
N ALA A 140 -35.72 38.86 0.32
CA ALA A 140 -36.18 40.23 0.10
C ALA A 140 -35.94 40.79 -1.32
N ASN A 141 -35.16 40.09 -2.14
CA ASN A 141 -34.73 40.53 -3.47
C ASN A 141 -35.47 39.83 -4.64
N VAL A 142 -36.53 39.07 -4.37
CA VAL A 142 -37.36 38.45 -5.42
C VAL A 142 -38.70 39.16 -5.51
N ASP A 143 -39.05 39.66 -6.69
CA ASP A 143 -40.33 40.32 -6.93
C ASP A 143 -41.48 39.29 -7.02
N LYS A 144 -42.71 39.76 -6.92
CA LYS A 144 -43.93 38.93 -6.93
C LYS A 144 -44.20 38.14 -8.23
N ASN A 145 -43.39 38.34 -9.27
CA ASN A 145 -43.43 37.60 -10.54
C ASN A 145 -42.27 36.59 -10.65
N GLY A 146 -41.38 36.53 -9.65
CA GLY A 146 -40.20 35.67 -9.63
C GLY A 146 -38.97 36.26 -10.31
N ASP A 147 -38.97 37.57 -10.62
CA ASP A 147 -37.80 38.25 -11.16
C ASP A 147 -36.91 38.76 -10.02
N LEU A 148 -35.60 38.50 -10.11
CA LEU A 148 -34.60 39.00 -9.15
C LEU A 148 -34.38 40.50 -9.33
N GLY A 149 -34.44 41.25 -8.23
CA GLY A 149 -33.99 42.63 -8.15
C GLY A 149 -32.46 42.73 -7.99
N ASP A 150 -31.94 43.95 -8.17
CA ASP A 150 -30.51 44.23 -8.00
C ASP A 150 -30.07 43.94 -6.55
N LEU A 151 -28.90 43.30 -6.41
CA LEU A 151 -28.28 43.01 -5.11
C LEU A 151 -27.49 44.22 -4.61
N GLU A 152 -28.00 44.88 -3.58
CA GLU A 152 -27.21 45.84 -2.80
C GLU A 152 -26.39 45.08 -1.74
N PHE A 153 -25.10 44.89 -2.02
CA PHE A 153 -24.16 44.42 -1.00
C PHE A 153 -23.90 45.55 0.00
N THR A 154 -24.01 45.24 1.30
CA THR A 154 -23.54 46.16 2.35
C THR A 154 -22.02 46.03 2.43
N GLU A 155 -21.29 47.13 2.34
CA GLU A 155 -19.83 47.12 2.56
C GLU A 155 -19.55 46.59 3.98
N PRO A 156 -18.62 45.63 4.15
CA PRO A 156 -18.28 45.11 5.47
C PRO A 156 -17.70 46.23 6.33
N ALA A 157 -18.03 46.22 7.63
CA ALA A 157 -17.50 47.21 8.56
C ALA A 157 -16.02 46.91 8.86
N GLU A 158 -15.14 47.85 8.48
CA GLU A 158 -13.71 47.80 8.85
C GLU A 158 -13.57 47.82 10.39
N ASP A 159 -12.64 47.02 10.91
CA ASP A 159 -12.34 46.85 12.35
C ASP A 159 -13.54 46.45 13.25
N VAL A 160 -14.60 45.87 12.68
CA VAL A 160 -15.75 45.33 13.45
C VAL A 160 -16.07 43.91 12.98
N SER A 161 -15.66 42.92 13.78
CA SER A 161 -16.20 41.55 13.64
C SER A 161 -17.72 41.58 13.76
N GLN A 162 -18.40 40.73 12.99
CA GLN A 162 -19.80 40.43 13.33
C GLN A 162 -19.84 39.75 14.71
N ASP A 163 -20.87 40.04 15.51
CA ASP A 163 -21.22 39.27 16.70
C ASP A 163 -21.71 37.87 16.26
N VAL A 164 -20.78 37.00 15.89
CA VAL A 164 -20.90 35.57 16.20
C VAL A 164 -20.71 35.43 17.71
N ASP A 165 -21.47 34.53 18.34
CA ASP A 165 -21.60 34.48 19.80
C ASP A 165 -20.26 34.43 20.55
N ASN A 166 -20.23 34.98 21.76
CA ASN A 166 -19.03 35.15 22.61
C ASN A 166 -18.56 33.82 23.24
N GLY A 167 -18.61 32.72 22.50
CA GLY A 167 -18.05 31.43 22.88
C GLY A 167 -16.54 31.37 22.67
N GLU A 168 -15.92 30.29 23.13
CA GLU A 168 -14.54 29.96 22.78
C GLU A 168 -14.49 29.42 21.33
N PRO A 169 -13.37 29.54 20.58
CA PRO A 169 -13.34 29.26 19.14
C PRO A 169 -13.71 27.82 18.75
N ASP A 170 -13.54 26.89 19.68
CA ASP A 170 -13.91 25.47 19.65
C ASP A 170 -15.41 25.20 19.91
N VAL A 171 -16.15 26.19 20.42
CA VAL A 171 -17.58 26.04 20.75
C VAL A 171 -18.45 26.28 19.51
N ARG A 172 -18.98 25.18 18.95
CA ARG A 172 -19.92 25.22 17.81
C ARG A 172 -21.16 26.07 18.15
N VAL A 173 -21.36 27.15 17.40
CA VAL A 173 -22.51 28.06 17.55
C VAL A 173 -23.78 27.50 16.91
N GLY A 174 -24.94 27.69 17.57
CA GLY A 174 -26.26 27.35 17.02
C GLY A 174 -26.73 25.90 17.22
N VAL A 175 -26.02 25.07 17.99
CA VAL A 175 -26.45 23.70 18.32
C VAL A 175 -27.77 23.73 19.13
N PRO A 176 -28.85 23.05 18.71
CA PRO A 176 -30.09 23.00 19.48
C PRO A 176 -29.91 22.22 20.80
N GLU A 177 -30.56 22.67 21.89
CA GLU A 177 -30.48 22.00 23.19
C GLU A 177 -30.84 20.50 23.09
N GLY A 178 -29.87 19.63 23.44
CA GLY A 178 -30.04 18.18 23.44
C GLY A 178 -29.74 17.49 22.11
N VAL A 179 -29.13 18.18 21.14
CA VAL A 179 -28.51 17.55 19.97
C VAL A 179 -27.04 17.30 20.27
N ASP A 180 -26.67 16.03 20.32
CA ASP A 180 -25.28 15.60 20.29
C ASP A 180 -24.77 15.66 18.84
N LEU A 181 -23.56 16.16 18.62
CA LEU A 181 -22.96 16.39 17.29
C LEU A 181 -21.57 15.73 17.14
N ASP A 182 -21.26 14.80 18.04
CA ASP A 182 -20.18 13.83 17.85
C ASP A 182 -20.48 12.92 16.63
N THR A 183 -19.48 12.16 16.18
CA THR A 183 -19.60 11.24 15.04
C THR A 183 -20.84 10.36 15.21
N PRO A 184 -21.82 10.40 14.28
CA PRO A 184 -23.10 9.80 14.55
C PRO A 184 -22.97 8.28 14.62
N THR A 185 -23.29 7.71 15.79
CA THR A 185 -23.31 6.25 15.98
C THR A 185 -24.07 5.55 14.86
N TYR A 186 -23.63 4.37 14.46
CA TYR A 186 -24.18 3.66 13.30
C TYR A 186 -25.66 3.28 13.43
N SER A 187 -26.26 3.47 14.62
CA SER A 187 -27.70 3.46 14.86
C SER A 187 -28.49 4.27 13.82
N ILE A 188 -27.98 5.43 13.38
CA ILE A 188 -28.63 6.24 12.33
C ILE A 188 -28.76 5.46 11.02
N ARG A 189 -27.79 4.61 10.66
CA ARG A 189 -27.90 3.75 9.47
C ARG A 189 -29.02 2.71 9.63
N SER A 190 -29.16 2.13 10.82
CA SER A 190 -30.25 1.21 11.16
C SER A 190 -31.62 1.90 11.16
N GLU A 191 -31.69 3.21 11.39
CA GLU A 191 -32.91 4.00 11.27
C GLU A 191 -33.19 4.49 9.84
N MET A 192 -32.17 4.59 8.97
CA MET A 192 -32.27 5.16 7.62
C MET A 192 -32.38 4.13 6.48
N ASN A 193 -32.05 2.85 6.66
CA ASN A 193 -32.15 1.83 5.61
C ASN A 193 -33.39 0.94 5.74
N ASP A 194 -34.41 1.20 4.91
CA ASP A 194 -35.51 0.26 4.58
C ASP A 194 -35.03 -0.90 3.65
N ILE A 195 -33.73 -1.19 3.61
CA ILE A 195 -33.10 -2.16 2.71
C ILE A 195 -32.37 -3.21 3.55
N GLU A 196 -32.73 -4.49 3.36
CA GLU A 196 -32.00 -5.62 3.94
C GLU A 196 -30.56 -5.62 3.42
N THR A 197 -29.59 -5.41 4.31
CA THR A 197 -28.16 -5.57 4.03
C THR A 197 -27.86 -7.02 3.68
N PRO A 198 -27.00 -7.33 2.68
CA PRO A 198 -26.56 -8.70 2.44
C PRO A 198 -25.82 -9.28 3.67
N ASP A 199 -26.17 -10.52 4.05
CA ASP A 199 -25.60 -11.22 5.22
C ASP A 199 -24.07 -11.46 5.14
N GLU A 200 -23.49 -11.34 3.94
CA GLU A 200 -22.08 -11.64 3.63
C GLU A 200 -21.21 -10.37 3.51
N LYS A 201 -21.71 -9.21 3.97
CA LYS A 201 -21.09 -7.91 3.72
C LYS A 201 -20.05 -7.54 4.77
N THR A 202 -18.79 -7.42 4.34
CA THR A 202 -17.66 -7.01 5.18
C THR A 202 -17.46 -5.49 5.15
N TRP A 203 -17.34 -4.87 6.34
CA TRP A 203 -17.10 -3.45 6.56
C TRP A 203 -15.66 -3.22 7.04
N PHE A 204 -15.36 -1.97 7.41
CA PHE A 204 -14.12 -1.66 8.12
C PHE A 204 -14.12 -2.27 9.53
N MET A 205 -15.26 -2.34 10.21
CA MET A 205 -15.43 -2.91 11.56
C MET A 205 -14.86 -4.33 11.69
N GLU A 206 -15.04 -5.16 10.65
CA GLU A 206 -14.45 -6.49 10.58
C GLU A 206 -12.91 -6.47 10.53
N LEU A 207 -12.33 -5.52 9.78
CA LEU A 207 -10.87 -5.32 9.74
C LEU A 207 -10.35 -4.74 11.05
N ASP A 208 -11.08 -3.80 11.64
CA ASP A 208 -10.82 -3.12 12.90
C ASP A 208 -10.66 -4.14 14.04
N GLU A 209 -11.73 -4.87 14.35
CA GLU A 209 -11.77 -5.95 15.35
C GLU A 209 -10.69 -7.02 15.08
N ALA A 210 -10.63 -7.57 13.86
CA ALA A 210 -9.80 -8.76 13.61
C ALA A 210 -8.30 -8.47 13.38
N VAL A 211 -7.92 -7.23 13.05
CA VAL A 211 -6.54 -6.87 12.71
C VAL A 211 -6.01 -5.71 13.54
N ILE A 212 -6.79 -4.66 13.79
CA ILE A 212 -6.32 -3.47 14.50
C ILE A 212 -6.38 -3.69 16.00
N ASP A 213 -7.55 -4.03 16.56
CA ASP A 213 -7.75 -4.28 17.99
C ASP A 213 -6.95 -5.50 18.51
N GLU A 214 -6.85 -6.57 17.71
CA GLU A 214 -5.98 -7.72 18.00
C GLU A 214 -4.47 -7.41 17.86
N GLY A 215 -4.08 -6.17 17.54
CA GLY A 215 -2.67 -5.73 17.48
C GLY A 215 -1.87 -6.32 16.31
N ARG A 216 -2.57 -6.85 15.30
CA ARG A 216 -2.02 -7.53 14.12
C ARG A 216 -1.76 -6.58 12.95
N CYS A 217 -2.14 -5.30 13.06
CA CYS A 217 -1.83 -4.28 12.08
C CYS A 217 -0.30 -4.15 11.89
N ILE A 218 0.11 -3.95 10.64
CA ILE A 218 1.52 -3.81 10.21
C ILE A 218 1.80 -2.44 9.56
N GLN A 219 0.87 -1.48 9.72
CA GLN A 219 1.02 -0.08 9.32
C GLN A 219 1.49 0.12 7.85
N CYS A 220 0.99 -0.72 6.92
CA CYS A 220 1.38 -0.69 5.50
C CYS A 220 0.52 0.21 4.60
N GLY A 221 -0.49 0.89 5.14
CA GLY A 221 -1.38 1.80 4.38
C GLY A 221 -2.34 1.13 3.38
N THR A 222 -2.21 -0.17 3.06
CA THR A 222 -3.00 -0.83 1.99
C THR A 222 -4.51 -0.62 2.11
N CYS A 223 -5.06 -0.61 3.33
CA CYS A 223 -6.49 -0.40 3.58
C CYS A 223 -6.98 1.02 3.28
N VAL A 224 -6.11 2.04 3.45
CA VAL A 224 -6.35 3.43 3.04
C VAL A 224 -6.39 3.49 1.51
N ALA A 225 -5.33 3.02 0.85
CA ALA A 225 -5.19 2.96 -0.61
C ALA A 225 -6.36 2.25 -1.31
N ALA A 226 -6.84 1.15 -0.71
CA ALA A 226 -7.92 0.34 -1.25
C ALA A 226 -9.31 0.98 -1.14
N CYS A 227 -9.48 2.05 -0.36
CA CYS A 227 -10.80 2.59 0.01
C CYS A 227 -11.44 3.41 -1.13
N PRO A 228 -12.55 2.97 -1.74
CA PRO A 228 -13.17 3.63 -2.88
C PRO A 228 -14.13 4.77 -2.49
N SER A 229 -14.20 5.10 -1.21
CA SER A 229 -15.00 6.20 -0.69
C SER A 229 -14.18 7.12 0.22
N ASP A 230 -12.85 7.03 0.12
CA ASP A 230 -11.85 7.76 0.92
C ASP A 230 -12.30 7.93 2.38
N SER A 231 -12.61 6.80 3.02
CA SER A 231 -13.29 6.76 4.32
C SER A 231 -12.41 6.28 5.44
N ILE A 232 -11.19 5.83 5.14
CA ILE A 232 -10.21 5.33 6.10
C ILE A 232 -9.03 6.30 6.04
N GLY A 233 -8.73 6.93 7.18
CA GLY A 233 -7.55 7.78 7.37
C GLY A 233 -6.53 7.08 8.27
N VAL A 234 -5.58 7.85 8.79
CA VAL A 234 -4.60 7.43 9.79
C VAL A 234 -4.79 8.29 11.04
N GLY A 235 -4.91 7.67 12.22
CA GLY A 235 -5.10 8.36 13.51
C GLY A 235 -3.79 8.85 14.15
N GLU A 236 -3.89 9.53 15.31
CA GLU A 236 -2.72 10.00 16.08
C GLU A 236 -1.79 8.86 16.57
N ASP A 237 -2.21 7.59 16.50
CA ASP A 237 -1.47 6.39 16.91
C ASP A 237 -0.83 5.61 15.74
N ASP A 238 -0.83 6.20 14.54
CA ASP A 238 -0.40 5.61 13.28
C ASP A 238 -1.19 4.32 12.89
N LEU A 239 -2.43 4.16 13.36
CA LEU A 239 -3.34 3.11 12.95
C LEU A 239 -4.42 3.62 11.98
N PRO A 240 -4.96 2.77 11.08
CA PRO A 240 -6.07 3.15 10.21
C PRO A 240 -7.35 3.39 11.02
N GLU A 241 -8.10 4.47 10.72
CA GLU A 241 -9.38 4.77 11.38
C GLU A 241 -10.45 5.26 10.40
N LEU A 242 -11.75 5.19 10.77
CA LEU A 242 -12.82 5.75 9.93
C LEU A 242 -12.96 7.28 10.06
N VAL A 243 -12.48 7.99 9.04
CA VAL A 243 -12.67 9.45 8.90
C VAL A 243 -13.94 9.83 8.13
N LYS A 244 -14.56 8.89 7.37
CA LYS A 244 -15.86 9.10 6.70
C LYS A 244 -16.73 7.83 6.75
N MET A 245 -17.97 7.92 6.24
CA MET A 245 -18.95 6.82 6.30
C MET A 245 -18.54 5.62 5.44
N CYS A 246 -18.15 4.51 6.09
CA CYS A 246 -17.86 3.25 5.41
C CYS A 246 -19.05 2.75 4.56
N THR A 247 -18.76 2.42 3.31
CA THR A 247 -19.72 1.86 2.35
C THR A 247 -19.88 0.34 2.48
N GLY A 248 -18.94 -0.34 3.13
CA GLY A 248 -18.89 -1.81 3.31
C GLY A 248 -18.59 -2.56 2.01
N CYS A 249 -17.54 -2.15 1.33
CA CYS A 249 -17.15 -2.67 0.01
C CYS A 249 -16.15 -3.85 0.07
N SER A 250 -15.90 -4.41 1.26
CA SER A 250 -14.86 -5.42 1.59
C SER A 250 -13.40 -5.11 1.21
N LEU A 251 -13.10 -4.14 0.33
CA LEU A 251 -11.74 -3.96 -0.20
C LEU A 251 -10.65 -3.77 0.86
N CYS A 252 -10.91 -2.99 1.91
CA CYS A 252 -9.95 -2.82 3.02
C CYS A 252 -9.62 -4.14 3.74
N TRP A 253 -10.58 -5.07 3.82
CA TRP A 253 -10.37 -6.44 4.31
C TRP A 253 -9.61 -7.28 3.29
N ASP A 254 -10.12 -7.36 2.06
CA ASP A 254 -9.62 -8.23 0.99
C ASP A 254 -8.15 -7.97 0.65
N PHE A 255 -7.71 -6.70 0.70
CA PHE A 255 -6.34 -6.31 0.40
C PHE A 255 -5.41 -6.25 1.63
N CYS A 256 -5.90 -6.39 2.86
CA CYS A 256 -5.03 -6.36 4.04
C CYS A 256 -4.17 -7.65 4.14
N PRO A 257 -2.82 -7.58 4.17
CA PRO A 257 -1.93 -8.74 4.31
C PRO A 257 -2.13 -9.57 5.60
N ARG A 258 -2.84 -9.03 6.58
CA ARG A 258 -3.14 -9.65 7.89
C ARG A 258 -4.61 -10.07 8.04
N GLY A 259 -5.48 -9.52 7.20
CA GLY A 259 -6.90 -9.84 7.11
C GLY A 259 -7.19 -10.82 5.96
N GLY A 260 -7.79 -10.30 4.89
CA GLY A 260 -8.27 -11.08 3.75
C GLY A 260 -7.21 -11.52 2.75
N LEU A 261 -6.07 -10.84 2.62
CA LEU A 261 -5.11 -11.14 1.56
C LEU A 261 -4.23 -12.36 1.89
N ARG A 262 -4.30 -13.40 1.07
CA ARG A 262 -3.26 -14.45 1.02
C ARG A 262 -2.05 -13.91 0.27
N TYR A 263 -1.16 -13.23 0.98
CA TYR A 263 0.09 -12.72 0.43
C TYR A 263 0.90 -13.86 -0.25
N GLU A 264 0.86 -15.09 0.27
CA GLU A 264 1.54 -16.24 -0.31
C GLU A 264 0.98 -16.65 -1.68
N ARG A 265 -0.27 -16.30 -1.96
CA ARG A 265 -0.89 -16.45 -3.27
C ARG A 265 -0.44 -15.34 -4.22
N GLN A 266 -0.23 -14.12 -3.72
CA GLN A 266 0.28 -13.00 -4.52
C GLN A 266 1.66 -13.32 -5.11
N TRP A 267 2.54 -13.97 -4.35
CA TRP A 267 3.87 -14.39 -4.84
C TRP A 267 3.79 -15.25 -6.10
N LYS A 268 2.78 -16.15 -6.21
CA LYS A 268 2.55 -16.94 -7.44
C LYS A 268 2.06 -16.11 -8.61
N ILE A 269 1.26 -15.08 -8.34
CA ILE A 269 0.66 -14.23 -9.37
C ILE A 269 1.72 -13.31 -9.96
N THR A 270 2.49 -12.61 -9.09
CA THR A 270 3.55 -11.70 -9.52
C THR A 270 4.80 -12.42 -10.03
N GLY A 271 5.25 -13.48 -9.34
CA GLY A 271 6.58 -14.09 -9.58
C GLY A 271 6.60 -15.62 -9.79
N GLY A 272 5.45 -16.26 -9.90
CA GLY A 272 5.33 -17.68 -10.29
C GLY A 272 5.55 -18.71 -9.17
N ASP A 273 5.48 -20.00 -9.54
CA ASP A 273 5.45 -21.15 -8.62
C ASP A 273 6.73 -21.30 -7.75
N ASP A 274 7.85 -20.69 -8.13
CA ASP A 274 9.14 -20.86 -7.46
C ASP A 274 9.35 -19.85 -6.30
N ASN A 275 8.73 -18.66 -6.36
CA ASN A 275 8.70 -17.69 -5.25
C ASN A 275 8.05 -18.25 -3.97
N VAL A 276 7.13 -19.20 -4.14
CA VAL A 276 6.52 -19.92 -3.02
C VAL A 276 7.50 -20.85 -2.31
N LYS A 277 8.34 -21.58 -3.06
CA LYS A 277 9.12 -22.73 -2.55
C LYS A 277 10.38 -22.34 -1.78
N GLY A 278 10.86 -21.10 -1.93
CA GLY A 278 12.16 -20.67 -1.41
C GLY A 278 12.28 -19.14 -1.32
N ALA A 279 13.42 -18.58 -1.74
CA ALA A 279 13.65 -17.14 -1.85
C ALA A 279 13.22 -16.56 -3.23
N GLY A 280 12.39 -17.31 -3.96
CA GLY A 280 12.30 -17.19 -5.42
C GLY A 280 13.56 -17.70 -6.12
N ASP A 281 13.46 -17.88 -7.43
CA ASP A 281 14.63 -17.95 -8.30
C ASP A 281 14.80 -16.56 -8.92
N PRO A 282 15.66 -15.70 -8.36
CA PRO A 282 15.94 -14.39 -8.95
C PRO A 282 16.65 -14.54 -10.30
N ILE A 283 16.49 -13.54 -11.16
CA ILE A 283 17.16 -13.49 -12.47
C ILE A 283 18.68 -13.41 -12.28
N THR A 284 19.12 -12.59 -11.31
CA THR A 284 20.51 -12.45 -10.88
C THR A 284 20.60 -11.78 -9.51
N GLU A 285 21.74 -11.91 -8.85
CA GLU A 285 22.00 -11.41 -7.49
C GLU A 285 23.42 -10.86 -7.39
N PHE A 286 23.57 -9.65 -6.84
CA PHE A 286 24.84 -8.93 -6.72
C PHE A 286 25.07 -8.41 -5.30
N SER A 287 26.32 -8.14 -4.96
CA SER A 287 26.70 -7.19 -3.91
C SER A 287 27.13 -5.90 -4.61
N ALA A 288 26.57 -4.75 -4.21
CA ALA A 288 26.79 -3.48 -4.91
C ALA A 288 26.84 -2.29 -3.96
N LYS A 289 27.55 -1.24 -4.39
CA LYS A 289 27.52 0.09 -3.77
C LYS A 289 27.67 1.19 -4.81
N VAL A 290 27.23 2.39 -4.47
CA VAL A 290 27.50 3.62 -5.21
C VAL A 290 28.90 4.12 -4.88
N GLU A 291 29.65 4.67 -5.85
CA GLU A 291 30.91 5.40 -5.61
C GLU A 291 30.67 6.92 -5.67
N ASP A 292 30.12 7.52 -4.61
CA ASP A 292 29.88 8.97 -4.52
C ASP A 292 30.10 9.53 -3.10
N ASP A 293 30.37 10.83 -2.99
CA ASP A 293 30.79 11.52 -1.76
C ASP A 293 29.68 11.55 -0.67
N TRP A 294 28.40 11.36 -1.03
CA TRP A 294 27.27 11.32 -0.08
C TRP A 294 27.04 9.95 0.57
N THR A 295 27.70 8.89 0.09
CA THR A 295 27.44 7.51 0.55
C THR A 295 27.84 7.26 2.01
N ASP A 296 28.65 8.15 2.61
CA ASP A 296 28.94 8.16 4.06
C ASP A 296 27.66 8.34 4.91
N GLU A 297 26.60 8.94 4.36
CA GLU A 297 25.30 9.19 5.02
C GLU A 297 24.28 8.05 4.78
N ALA A 298 24.59 7.08 3.90
CA ALA A 298 23.70 5.95 3.62
C ALA A 298 23.66 4.90 4.76
N GLN A 299 22.63 4.05 4.77
CA GLN A 299 22.58 2.90 5.70
C GLN A 299 23.68 1.88 5.36
N ASP A 300 23.63 1.40 4.10
CA ASP A 300 24.53 0.41 3.47
C ASP A 300 25.23 1.06 2.24
N GLY A 301 25.38 0.35 1.12
CA GLY A 301 26.04 0.85 -0.10
C GLY A 301 25.27 1.88 -0.95
N GLY A 302 24.25 2.55 -0.41
CA GLY A 302 23.49 3.62 -1.11
C GLY A 302 22.72 3.21 -2.37
N VAL A 303 22.58 1.91 -2.66
CA VAL A 303 22.11 1.42 -3.98
C VAL A 303 20.70 1.88 -4.33
N VAL A 304 19.78 1.96 -3.36
CA VAL A 304 18.38 2.39 -3.59
C VAL A 304 18.37 3.84 -4.12
N THR A 305 18.94 4.77 -3.37
CA THR A 305 19.08 6.19 -3.73
C THR A 305 19.78 6.36 -5.08
N GLY A 306 20.92 5.68 -5.32
CA GLY A 306 21.63 5.76 -6.60
C GLY A 306 20.87 5.20 -7.80
N MET A 307 20.06 4.17 -7.60
CA MET A 307 19.18 3.61 -8.64
C MET A 307 18.02 4.57 -8.96
N LEU A 308 17.36 5.11 -7.94
CA LEU A 308 16.27 6.08 -8.11
C LEU A 308 16.75 7.38 -8.77
N ALA A 309 17.89 7.92 -8.33
CA ALA A 309 18.51 9.10 -8.94
C ALA A 309 18.83 8.88 -10.43
N THR A 310 19.30 7.67 -10.79
CA THR A 310 19.56 7.31 -12.19
C THR A 310 18.28 7.14 -13.01
N LEU A 311 17.21 6.59 -12.42
CA LEU A 311 15.90 6.50 -13.07
C LEU A 311 15.27 7.89 -13.29
N LEU A 312 15.44 8.85 -12.37
CA LEU A 312 15.06 10.25 -12.57
C LEU A 312 15.91 10.92 -13.66
N GLU A 313 17.24 10.74 -13.64
CA GLU A 313 18.15 11.35 -14.63
C GLU A 313 17.84 10.90 -16.07
N GLU A 314 17.58 9.61 -16.27
CA GLU A 314 17.22 9.03 -17.59
C GLU A 314 15.75 9.29 -17.97
N GLY A 315 14.93 9.83 -17.07
CA GLY A 315 13.50 10.11 -17.29
C GLY A 315 12.63 8.85 -17.37
N GLU A 316 13.03 7.80 -16.66
CA GLU A 316 12.30 6.53 -16.53
C GLU A 316 11.21 6.58 -15.45
N ILE A 317 11.41 7.43 -14.44
CA ILE A 317 10.40 7.83 -13.44
C ILE A 317 10.36 9.36 -13.32
N ASP A 318 9.22 9.88 -12.90
CA ASP A 318 8.97 11.29 -12.58
C ASP A 318 9.11 11.59 -11.07
N GLY A 319 9.05 10.55 -10.24
CA GLY A 319 9.20 10.64 -8.81
C GLY A 319 9.35 9.26 -8.17
N ALA A 320 9.82 9.23 -6.93
CA ALA A 320 9.90 8.03 -6.11
C ALA A 320 9.26 8.29 -4.75
N LEU A 321 8.32 7.45 -4.34
CA LEU A 321 7.79 7.46 -2.98
C LEU A 321 8.80 6.72 -2.09
N VAL A 322 9.39 7.46 -1.15
CA VAL A 322 10.43 7.03 -0.21
C VAL A 322 10.02 7.37 1.23
N ALA A 323 10.80 6.89 2.20
CA ALA A 323 10.68 7.34 3.59
C ALA A 323 11.36 8.70 3.77
N THR A 324 10.78 9.57 4.61
CA THR A 324 11.41 10.76 5.17
C THR A 324 11.30 10.74 6.70
N GLU A 325 12.06 11.58 7.39
CA GLU A 325 11.85 11.84 8.82
C GLU A 325 10.84 12.99 9.00
N SER A 326 9.92 12.86 9.94
CA SER A 326 8.92 13.89 10.26
C SER A 326 9.59 15.20 10.71
N GLU A 327 9.10 16.34 10.22
CA GLU A 327 9.54 17.66 10.69
C GLU A 327 9.11 17.94 12.15
N GLU A 328 8.11 17.21 12.68
CA GLU A 328 7.55 17.41 14.03
C GLU A 328 8.01 16.35 15.04
N GLU A 329 8.23 15.11 14.60
CA GLU A 329 8.52 13.95 15.46
C GLU A 329 9.83 13.25 15.06
N ALA A 330 10.93 13.54 15.78
CA ALA A 330 12.26 12.99 15.48
C ALA A 330 12.27 11.44 15.45
N TRP A 331 12.90 10.87 14.41
CA TRP A 331 12.90 9.45 14.05
C TRP A 331 11.53 8.84 13.71
N LYS A 332 10.46 9.61 13.53
CA LYS A 332 9.21 9.12 12.94
C LYS A 332 9.32 9.11 11.41
N ALA A 333 9.05 7.98 10.78
CA ALA A 333 9.08 7.85 9.33
C ALA A 333 7.75 8.30 8.71
N GLU A 334 7.81 9.20 7.74
CA GLU A 334 6.68 9.61 6.92
C GLU A 334 6.92 9.25 5.45
N SER A 335 5.86 9.29 4.64
CA SER A 335 5.97 9.05 3.19
C SER A 335 6.27 10.33 2.44
N TYR A 336 7.24 10.29 1.54
CA TYR A 336 7.68 11.47 0.79
C TYR A 336 7.85 11.16 -0.68
N LEU A 337 7.24 11.97 -1.56
CA LEU A 337 7.52 11.89 -2.98
C LEU A 337 8.77 12.71 -3.30
N ALA A 338 9.91 12.04 -3.52
CA ALA A 338 11.13 12.67 -4.02
C ALA A 338 11.06 12.79 -5.56
N THR A 339 11.34 13.97 -6.10
CA THR A 339 11.39 14.24 -7.56
C THR A 339 12.76 14.77 -8.04
N THR A 340 13.73 14.93 -7.14
CA THR A 340 15.13 15.26 -7.50
C THR A 340 16.14 14.32 -6.84
N GLU A 341 17.37 14.31 -7.36
CA GLU A 341 18.48 13.56 -6.79
C GLU A 341 18.86 14.07 -5.39
N GLU A 342 18.83 15.39 -5.17
CA GLU A 342 19.07 15.98 -3.86
C GLU A 342 18.04 15.53 -2.82
N GLU A 343 16.75 15.54 -3.16
CA GLU A 343 15.68 15.04 -2.28
C GLU A 343 15.85 13.54 -1.95
N LEU A 344 16.37 12.73 -2.87
CA LEU A 344 16.66 11.31 -2.61
C LEU A 344 17.88 11.08 -1.71
N ILE A 345 18.86 11.98 -1.75
CA ILE A 345 20.06 11.92 -0.90
C ILE A 345 19.74 12.42 0.51
N GLU A 346 18.99 13.52 0.64
CA GLU A 346 18.53 14.05 1.93
C GLU A 346 17.66 13.05 2.72
N ASN A 347 17.04 12.09 2.01
CA ASN A 347 16.22 11.01 2.58
C ASN A 347 16.91 9.64 2.57
N ALA A 348 18.23 9.59 2.41
CA ALA A 348 19.00 8.35 2.51
C ALA A 348 19.17 7.92 3.99
N GLY A 349 18.98 6.62 4.26
CA GLY A 349 19.11 6.07 5.62
C GLY A 349 18.17 4.90 5.86
N THR A 350 17.95 4.54 7.13
CA THR A 350 16.91 3.59 7.52
C THR A 350 16.30 4.01 8.85
N VAL A 351 14.99 4.20 8.84
CA VAL A 351 14.17 4.42 10.02
C VAL A 351 13.41 3.13 10.33
N TYR A 352 13.43 2.68 11.58
CA TYR A 352 12.87 1.39 12.00
C TYR A 352 11.42 1.51 12.51
N ASN A 353 10.59 2.27 11.80
CA ASN A 353 9.13 2.26 11.92
C ASN A 353 8.50 2.37 10.51
N GLN A 354 7.17 2.28 10.39
CA GLN A 354 6.47 2.24 9.10
C GLN A 354 6.01 3.63 8.65
N THR A 355 6.17 3.92 7.36
CA THR A 355 5.76 5.20 6.73
C THR A 355 4.29 5.25 6.31
N LEU A 356 3.57 4.12 6.38
CA LEU A 356 2.25 3.92 5.79
C LEU A 356 2.22 4.23 4.28
N ALA A 357 3.28 3.85 3.53
CA ALA A 357 3.55 4.32 2.16
C ALA A 357 2.34 4.32 1.23
N LEU A 358 1.56 3.23 1.22
CA LEU A 358 0.42 3.10 0.32
C LEU A 358 -0.74 4.05 0.66
N GLY A 359 -0.82 4.60 1.87
CA GLY A 359 -1.79 5.63 2.23
C GLY A 359 -1.50 7.00 1.62
N ASN A 360 -0.29 7.20 1.09
CA ASN A 360 0.19 8.48 0.56
C ASN A 360 0.37 8.47 -0.98
N LEU A 361 -0.34 7.57 -1.67
CA LEU A 361 -0.45 7.50 -3.14
C LEU A 361 -1.61 8.34 -3.70
N ASP A 362 -2.31 9.13 -2.87
CA ASP A 362 -3.14 10.23 -3.38
C ASP A 362 -2.23 11.29 -4.02
N LEU A 363 -2.28 11.40 -5.35
CA LEU A 363 -1.47 12.33 -6.14
C LEU A 363 -1.88 13.80 -5.94
N ALA A 364 -3.07 14.08 -5.42
CA ALA A 364 -3.53 15.45 -5.21
C ALA A 364 -2.65 16.22 -4.20
N GLN A 365 -2.14 15.55 -3.15
CA GLN A 365 -1.21 16.18 -2.21
C GLN A 365 0.14 16.53 -2.87
N TRP A 366 0.53 15.77 -3.89
CA TRP A 366 1.80 15.90 -4.61
C TRP A 366 1.72 16.77 -5.89
N GLU A 367 0.57 17.37 -6.22
CA GLU A 367 0.36 18.22 -7.41
C GLU A 367 1.44 19.31 -7.54
N HIS A 368 1.88 19.86 -6.40
CA HIS A 368 2.90 20.90 -6.34
C HIS A 368 4.31 20.43 -6.77
N LYS A 369 4.60 19.12 -6.69
CA LYS A 369 5.85 18.49 -7.16
C LYS A 369 5.77 17.97 -8.59
N LEU A 370 4.57 17.67 -9.08
CA LEU A 370 4.31 17.10 -10.41
C LEU A 370 3.48 18.03 -11.34
N PRO A 371 3.80 19.34 -11.46
CA PRO A 371 2.90 20.31 -12.11
C PRO A 371 2.80 20.23 -13.64
N ASP A 372 3.71 19.49 -14.29
CA ASP A 372 3.92 19.52 -15.74
C ASP A 372 3.40 18.26 -16.48
N LYS A 373 2.73 17.32 -15.78
CA LYS A 373 2.19 16.07 -16.34
C LYS A 373 0.76 15.78 -15.88
N GLU A 374 -0.04 15.17 -16.75
CA GLU A 374 -1.32 14.56 -16.36
C GLU A 374 -1.06 13.26 -15.60
N TRP A 375 -1.95 12.90 -14.67
CA TRP A 375 -1.75 11.76 -13.76
C TRP A 375 -1.67 10.39 -14.47
N ASP A 376 -2.23 10.25 -15.67
CA ASP A 376 -2.15 9.03 -16.49
C ASP A 376 -0.87 8.90 -17.33
N GLU A 377 0.01 9.93 -17.31
CA GLU A 377 1.33 9.93 -17.97
C GLU A 377 2.51 9.88 -16.97
N LEU A 378 2.22 9.69 -15.67
CA LEU A 378 3.21 9.55 -14.61
C LEU A 378 3.78 8.13 -14.53
N SER A 379 5.11 8.05 -14.37
CA SER A 379 5.83 6.83 -13.94
C SER A 379 6.47 7.10 -12.59
N LEU A 380 6.18 6.28 -11.59
CA LEU A 380 6.69 6.41 -10.23
C LEU A 380 7.46 5.15 -9.80
N ALA A 381 8.41 5.34 -8.89
CA ALA A 381 8.95 4.24 -8.10
C ALA A 381 8.33 4.22 -6.68
N LEU A 382 8.19 3.03 -6.11
CA LEU A 382 7.92 2.84 -4.68
C LEU A 382 9.08 2.10 -4.01
N VAL A 383 9.64 2.69 -2.97
CA VAL A 383 10.48 1.98 -1.99
C VAL A 383 9.61 1.61 -0.81
N GLY A 384 9.64 0.34 -0.39
CA GLY A 384 8.86 -0.11 0.75
C GLY A 384 9.32 -1.44 1.31
N THR A 385 8.70 -1.83 2.43
CA THR A 385 8.81 -3.16 3.02
C THR A 385 8.07 -4.21 2.18
N PRO A 386 8.38 -5.52 2.32
CA PRO A 386 7.76 -6.57 1.51
C PRO A 386 6.22 -6.53 1.52
N CYS A 387 5.61 -6.25 2.67
CA CYS A 387 4.16 -6.16 2.81
C CYS A 387 3.51 -4.95 2.11
N GLU A 388 4.24 -3.85 1.92
CA GLU A 388 3.76 -2.70 1.14
C GLU A 388 3.83 -3.02 -0.36
N ILE A 389 4.90 -3.67 -0.82
CA ILE A 389 4.99 -4.12 -2.21
C ILE A 389 3.96 -5.23 -2.51
N GLU A 390 3.70 -6.14 -1.57
CA GLU A 390 2.60 -7.12 -1.66
C GLU A 390 1.24 -6.41 -1.80
N GLY A 391 0.96 -5.41 -0.95
CA GLY A 391 -0.27 -4.62 -1.00
C GLY A 391 -0.44 -3.85 -2.31
N LEU A 392 0.62 -3.20 -2.81
CA LEU A 392 0.61 -2.50 -4.09
C LEU A 392 0.35 -3.47 -5.25
N ARG A 393 1.14 -4.54 -5.39
CA ARG A 393 0.97 -5.51 -6.49
C ARG A 393 -0.40 -6.18 -6.42
N ALA A 394 -0.88 -6.44 -5.21
CA ALA A 394 -2.23 -6.91 -5.00
C ALA A 394 -3.26 -5.93 -5.60
N LEU A 395 -3.18 -4.63 -5.30
CA LEU A 395 -4.09 -3.61 -5.85
C LEU A 395 -3.97 -3.49 -7.38
N GLN A 396 -2.75 -3.46 -7.93
CA GLN A 396 -2.46 -3.33 -9.37
C GLN A 396 -3.00 -4.48 -10.24
N ASP A 397 -3.19 -5.69 -9.69
CA ASP A 397 -3.78 -6.83 -10.41
C ASP A 397 -5.25 -6.63 -10.85
N PHE A 398 -5.91 -5.57 -10.38
CA PHE A 398 -7.33 -5.30 -10.61
C PHE A 398 -7.55 -3.93 -11.25
N ASP A 399 -8.40 -3.91 -12.29
CA ASP A 399 -8.76 -2.70 -13.03
C ASP A 399 -9.97 -2.03 -12.38
N TRP A 400 -9.73 -1.09 -11.45
CA TRP A 400 -10.78 -0.34 -10.74
C TRP A 400 -11.02 1.03 -11.38
N ASP A 401 -12.27 1.45 -11.52
CA ASP A 401 -12.64 2.81 -11.98
C ASP A 401 -12.97 3.77 -10.81
N TYR A 402 -12.88 3.30 -9.56
CA TYR A 402 -13.50 3.96 -8.39
C TYR A 402 -12.68 3.91 -7.08
N GLN A 403 -11.41 3.49 -7.10
CA GLN A 403 -10.53 3.64 -5.92
C GLN A 403 -10.01 5.09 -5.87
N GLU A 404 -9.84 5.67 -4.68
CA GLU A 404 -9.39 7.07 -4.57
C GLU A 404 -7.95 7.22 -5.06
N GLN A 405 -7.03 6.41 -4.53
CA GLN A 405 -5.59 6.48 -4.85
C GLN A 405 -5.21 5.67 -6.11
N ASN A 406 -6.19 5.35 -6.95
CA ASN A 406 -6.06 4.48 -8.12
C ASN A 406 -5.04 4.99 -9.14
N GLU A 407 -4.96 6.31 -9.32
CA GLU A 407 -4.03 6.94 -10.26
C GLU A 407 -2.60 6.82 -9.76
N GLY A 408 -2.34 7.05 -8.47
CA GLY A 408 -1.03 6.79 -7.85
C GLY A 408 -0.65 5.31 -7.87
N ILE A 409 -1.57 4.40 -7.51
CA ILE A 409 -1.37 2.95 -7.58
C ILE A 409 -0.98 2.50 -9.00
N ARG A 410 -1.63 3.05 -10.03
CA ARG A 410 -1.34 2.74 -11.44
C ARG A 410 -0.04 3.39 -11.94
N ALA A 411 0.33 4.55 -11.41
CA ALA A 411 1.56 5.25 -11.79
C ALA A 411 2.83 4.54 -11.28
N VAL A 412 2.77 3.67 -10.26
CA VAL A 412 3.96 2.94 -9.77
C VAL A 412 4.41 1.84 -10.75
N ASP A 413 5.32 2.19 -11.65
CA ASP A 413 5.95 1.30 -12.64
C ASP A 413 7.16 0.53 -12.07
N TYR A 414 7.84 1.05 -11.05
CA TYR A 414 9.03 0.44 -10.44
C TYR A 414 8.83 0.17 -8.94
N THR A 415 9.23 -1.01 -8.46
CA THR A 415 9.11 -1.40 -7.04
C THR A 415 10.43 -1.91 -6.47
N ILE A 416 10.88 -1.29 -5.39
CA ILE A 416 12.09 -1.68 -4.66
C ILE A 416 11.69 -2.13 -3.25
N ALA A 417 11.85 -3.43 -2.96
CA ALA A 417 11.65 -3.94 -1.61
C ALA A 417 12.93 -3.83 -0.78
N LEU A 418 12.82 -3.26 0.41
CA LEU A 418 13.85 -3.37 1.44
C LEU A 418 13.74 -4.73 2.14
N MET A 419 14.86 -5.43 2.36
CA MET A 419 14.85 -6.67 3.12
C MET A 419 14.42 -6.41 4.57
N CYS A 420 13.32 -7.03 5.01
CA CYS A 420 12.69 -6.71 6.29
C CYS A 420 12.32 -8.00 7.03
N THR A 421 12.70 -8.12 8.31
CA THR A 421 12.24 -9.21 9.20
C THR A 421 11.14 -8.74 10.15
N LYS A 422 11.28 -7.53 10.71
CA LYS A 422 10.33 -6.87 11.59
C LYS A 422 10.41 -5.36 11.41
N ASN A 423 9.31 -4.69 11.69
CA ASN A 423 9.28 -3.25 11.88
C ASN A 423 8.65 -2.92 13.26
N PHE A 424 8.87 -1.71 13.77
CA PHE A 424 8.44 -1.30 15.11
C PHE A 424 7.38 -0.19 15.07
N ASN A 425 6.54 -0.14 16.11
CA ASN A 425 5.68 1.01 16.33
C ASN A 425 6.54 2.17 16.89
N TYR A 426 6.44 3.36 16.28
CA TYR A 426 7.25 4.54 16.62
C TYR A 426 7.17 4.89 18.11
N TYR A 427 5.95 5.13 18.65
CA TYR A 427 5.73 5.50 20.05
C TYR A 427 6.26 4.44 21.04
N SER A 428 6.16 3.16 20.68
CA SER A 428 6.67 2.06 21.49
C SER A 428 8.20 1.93 21.45
N LEU A 429 8.84 2.19 20.30
CA LEU A 429 10.29 2.12 20.17
C LEU A 429 10.98 3.36 20.76
N MET A 430 10.62 4.54 20.26
CA MET A 430 11.28 5.79 20.63
C MET A 430 10.89 6.20 22.06
N GLY A 431 9.60 6.27 22.35
CA GLY A 431 9.09 6.62 23.69
C GLY A 431 9.32 5.51 24.72
N GLU A 432 8.58 4.40 24.63
CA GLU A 432 8.63 3.38 25.70
C GLU A 432 9.99 2.66 25.81
N GLN A 433 10.71 2.37 24.72
CA GLN A 433 11.94 1.54 24.77
C GLN A 433 13.24 2.34 24.87
N LEU A 434 13.38 3.47 24.17
CA LEU A 434 14.61 4.26 24.18
C LEU A 434 14.55 5.36 25.24
N GLU A 435 13.55 6.25 25.20
CA GLU A 435 13.43 7.36 26.14
C GLU A 435 13.13 6.86 27.57
N GLU A 436 11.97 6.23 27.80
CA GLU A 436 11.53 5.86 29.17
C GLU A 436 12.41 4.79 29.85
N LYS A 437 12.80 3.75 29.11
CA LYS A 437 13.50 2.57 29.66
C LYS A 437 15.02 2.71 29.64
N ARG A 438 15.60 3.52 28.75
CA ARG A 438 17.05 3.62 28.54
C ARG A 438 17.63 5.03 28.71
N ASP A 439 16.81 6.06 28.93
CA ASP A 439 17.24 7.45 29.18
C ASP A 439 18.02 8.03 27.97
N VAL A 440 17.58 7.68 26.74
CA VAL A 440 18.14 8.16 25.46
C VAL A 440 17.09 9.01 24.75
N SER A 441 17.37 10.30 24.54
CA SER A 441 16.46 11.18 23.78
C SER A 441 16.51 10.85 22.29
N PRO A 442 15.39 10.86 21.53
CA PRO A 442 15.40 10.80 20.08
C PRO A 442 16.37 11.82 19.43
N ASP A 443 16.43 13.05 19.97
CA ASP A 443 17.32 14.12 19.48
C ASP A 443 18.82 13.76 19.55
N GLU A 444 19.22 12.86 20.44
CA GLU A 444 20.63 12.49 20.66
C GLU A 444 21.11 11.40 19.68
N ILE A 445 20.19 10.75 18.96
CA ILE A 445 20.47 9.63 18.07
C ILE A 445 20.84 10.15 16.68
N GLY A 446 22.04 9.79 16.21
CA GLY A 446 22.53 10.09 14.86
C GLY A 446 22.40 8.91 13.88
N LYS A 447 22.43 7.65 14.35
CA LYS A 447 22.17 6.46 13.52
C LYS A 447 21.60 5.30 14.35
N MET A 448 20.67 4.54 13.76
CA MET A 448 20.25 3.23 14.27
C MET A 448 20.61 2.13 13.27
N ASP A 449 20.88 0.93 13.77
CA ASP A 449 21.19 -0.22 12.93
C ASP A 449 20.82 -1.56 13.61
N VAL A 450 20.47 -2.57 12.81
CA VAL A 450 20.07 -3.91 13.29
C VAL A 450 20.94 -4.99 12.66
N LEU A 451 22.12 -5.22 13.23
CA LEU A 451 23.07 -6.23 12.77
C LEU A 451 23.24 -7.38 13.77
N HIS A 452 23.46 -8.58 13.24
CA HIS A 452 23.74 -9.80 14.01
C HIS A 452 22.72 -10.14 15.12
N GLY A 453 21.47 -9.70 15.00
CA GLY A 453 20.42 -9.90 15.99
C GLY A 453 20.41 -8.90 17.15
N LYS A 454 21.10 -7.76 17.01
CA LYS A 454 21.14 -6.67 17.99
C LYS A 454 20.63 -5.37 17.39
N LEU A 455 19.98 -4.55 18.21
CA LEU A 455 19.79 -3.13 17.93
C LEU A 455 21.02 -2.36 18.42
N MET A 456 21.55 -1.51 17.56
CA MET A 456 22.65 -0.60 17.84
C MET A 456 22.17 0.84 17.63
N VAL A 457 22.50 1.71 18.57
CA VAL A 457 22.13 3.14 18.52
C VAL A 457 23.40 3.95 18.71
N TYR A 458 23.65 4.91 17.83
CA TYR A 458 24.82 5.77 17.78
C TYR A 458 24.40 7.23 17.94
N ASP A 459 25.23 8.04 18.60
CA ASP A 459 25.03 9.50 18.66
C ASP A 459 25.52 10.21 17.38
N HIS A 460 25.31 11.53 17.32
CA HIS A 460 25.77 12.39 16.23
C HIS A 460 27.30 12.50 16.07
N ASP A 461 28.08 12.13 17.09
CA ASP A 461 29.55 12.03 17.01
C ASP A 461 30.01 10.62 16.56
N GLY A 462 29.07 9.68 16.38
CA GLY A 462 29.31 8.28 16.01
C GLY A 462 29.72 7.37 17.19
N GLU A 463 29.58 7.83 18.44
CA GLU A 463 29.79 6.99 19.61
C GLU A 463 28.55 6.10 19.87
N MET A 464 28.78 4.82 20.14
CA MET A 464 27.72 3.83 20.37
C MET A 464 27.10 4.01 21.75
N ILE A 465 25.81 4.35 21.78
CA ILE A 465 24.99 4.54 23.00
C ILE A 465 24.44 3.19 23.50
N ILE A 466 23.90 2.37 22.60
CA ILE A 466 23.24 1.09 22.90
C ILE A 466 23.80 -0.02 21.99
N GLU A 467 24.01 -1.21 22.57
CA GLU A 467 24.26 -2.47 21.86
C GLU A 467 23.53 -3.61 22.60
N GLU A 468 22.30 -3.92 22.19
CA GLU A 468 21.43 -4.87 22.89
C GLU A 468 20.77 -5.88 21.96
N ASP A 469 20.53 -7.11 22.44
CA ASP A 469 19.83 -8.14 21.67
C ASP A 469 18.41 -7.70 21.31
N ILE A 470 18.00 -7.91 20.06
CA ILE A 470 16.73 -7.41 19.49
C ILE A 470 15.49 -7.93 20.23
N GLU A 471 15.62 -9.06 20.94
CA GLU A 471 14.59 -9.65 21.80
C GLU A 471 14.15 -8.68 22.93
N ASN A 472 15.04 -7.79 23.40
CA ASN A 472 14.72 -6.77 24.41
C ASN A 472 13.75 -5.69 23.90
N PHE A 473 13.58 -5.58 22.58
CA PHE A 473 12.69 -4.62 21.91
C PHE A 473 11.42 -5.30 21.36
N HIS A 474 11.22 -6.60 21.62
CA HIS A 474 10.11 -7.36 21.07
C HIS A 474 8.73 -6.75 21.41
N ASP A 475 8.58 -6.09 22.55
CA ASP A 475 7.33 -5.42 22.94
C ASP A 475 6.97 -4.22 22.03
N ALA A 476 7.95 -3.56 21.41
CA ALA A 476 7.73 -2.47 20.46
C ALA A 476 7.60 -2.93 18.99
N ALA A 477 7.94 -4.19 18.69
CA ALA A 477 7.80 -4.74 17.36
C ALA A 477 6.31 -4.97 17.01
N LEU A 478 5.91 -4.60 15.80
CA LEU A 478 4.55 -4.82 15.30
C LEU A 478 4.25 -6.33 15.28
N LYS A 479 3.24 -6.77 16.05
CA LYS A 479 3.00 -8.21 16.24
C LYS A 479 2.53 -8.91 14.96
N GLY A 480 1.86 -8.18 14.06
CA GLY A 480 1.54 -8.67 12.72
C GLY A 480 2.76 -9.08 11.88
N CYS A 481 3.97 -8.58 12.17
CA CYS A 481 5.20 -9.05 11.51
C CYS A 481 5.51 -10.52 11.83
N ASP A 482 5.08 -11.06 12.98
CA ASP A 482 5.31 -12.48 13.32
C ASP A 482 4.49 -13.45 12.45
N GLU A 483 3.48 -12.96 11.72
CA GLU A 483 2.74 -13.68 10.66
C GLU A 483 3.33 -13.44 9.25
N CYS A 484 4.40 -12.67 9.10
CA CYS A 484 5.06 -12.42 7.82
C CYS A 484 5.97 -13.59 7.44
N ALA A 485 5.97 -13.94 6.15
CA ALA A 485 6.77 -15.03 5.59
C ALA A 485 7.59 -14.59 4.36
N ASP A 486 7.67 -13.27 4.12
CA ASP A 486 8.47 -12.66 3.07
C ASP A 486 9.52 -11.72 3.70
N PHE A 487 10.78 -12.17 3.68
CA PHE A 487 11.93 -11.38 4.10
C PHE A 487 12.52 -10.58 2.94
N THR A 488 12.27 -11.01 1.69
CA THR A 488 13.03 -10.57 0.51
C THR A 488 12.17 -9.89 -0.55
N GLY A 489 10.89 -9.62 -0.31
CA GLY A 489 10.00 -8.93 -1.26
C GLY A 489 9.82 -9.69 -2.58
N PHE A 490 9.16 -10.84 -2.55
CA PHE A 490 8.87 -11.66 -3.74
C PHE A 490 8.03 -10.98 -4.81
N CYS A 491 7.37 -9.87 -4.46
CA CYS A 491 6.51 -9.07 -5.34
C CYS A 491 7.24 -7.86 -5.97
N ALA A 492 8.49 -7.57 -5.58
CA ALA A 492 9.26 -6.44 -6.07
C ALA A 492 9.96 -6.70 -7.39
N ASP A 493 10.35 -5.63 -8.08
CA ASP A 493 11.23 -5.69 -9.25
C ASP A 493 12.69 -5.89 -8.83
N VAL A 494 13.09 -5.17 -7.78
CA VAL A 494 14.40 -5.20 -7.15
C VAL A 494 14.22 -5.37 -5.64
N THR A 495 15.03 -6.22 -5.01
CA THR A 495 15.20 -6.25 -3.55
C THR A 495 16.56 -5.70 -3.19
N VAL A 496 16.65 -4.87 -2.14
CA VAL A 496 17.92 -4.37 -1.59
C VAL A 496 17.97 -4.58 -0.07
N GLY A 497 19.14 -4.92 0.47
CA GLY A 497 19.41 -4.94 1.92
C GLY A 497 20.82 -5.42 2.26
N SER A 498 21.26 -5.25 3.50
CA SER A 498 22.63 -5.57 3.94
C SER A 498 23.01 -7.06 3.89
N VAL A 499 22.05 -7.95 4.18
CA VAL A 499 22.35 -9.36 4.46
C VAL A 499 22.90 -10.10 3.24
N GLY A 500 24.06 -10.74 3.39
CA GLY A 500 24.71 -11.54 2.35
C GLY A 500 25.81 -10.80 1.58
N SER A 501 26.00 -9.51 1.84
CA SER A 501 27.12 -8.69 1.38
C SER A 501 28.07 -8.35 2.54
N SER A 502 29.25 -7.81 2.22
CA SER A 502 30.14 -7.21 3.21
C SER A 502 29.61 -5.85 3.69
N ASP A 503 30.11 -5.38 4.83
CA ASP A 503 30.02 -3.98 5.26
C ASP A 503 30.33 -3.03 4.07
N GLU A 504 29.68 -1.86 4.02
CA GLU A 504 29.72 -0.87 2.92
C GLU A 504 29.04 -1.32 1.59
N TYR A 505 28.49 -2.53 1.48
CA TYR A 505 27.78 -3.01 0.29
C TYR A 505 26.35 -3.47 0.61
N SER A 506 25.44 -3.25 -0.32
CA SER A 506 24.08 -3.82 -0.28
C SER A 506 23.98 -5.06 -1.18
N SER A 507 23.29 -6.08 -0.69
CA SER A 507 22.82 -7.20 -1.50
C SER A 507 21.65 -6.75 -2.37
N VAL A 508 21.73 -7.03 -3.67
CA VAL A 508 20.75 -6.64 -4.69
C VAL A 508 20.23 -7.89 -5.39
N ILE A 509 18.91 -8.07 -5.43
CA ILE A 509 18.25 -9.23 -6.04
C ILE A 509 17.31 -8.73 -7.14
N LEU A 510 17.53 -9.15 -8.39
CA LEU A 510 16.71 -8.72 -9.52
C LEU A 510 15.68 -9.81 -9.86
N ARG A 511 14.39 -9.44 -9.91
CA ARG A 511 13.27 -10.40 -10.04
C ARG A 511 12.50 -10.27 -11.35
N THR A 512 12.39 -9.07 -11.91
CA THR A 512 11.59 -8.78 -13.12
C THR A 512 12.44 -8.18 -14.23
N GLU A 513 11.91 -8.15 -15.46
CA GLU A 513 12.55 -7.43 -16.58
C GLU A 513 12.69 -5.93 -16.27
N GLN A 514 11.77 -5.35 -15.50
CA GLN A 514 11.79 -3.96 -15.05
C GLN A 514 12.94 -3.71 -14.05
N GLY A 515 13.16 -4.64 -13.11
CA GLY A 515 14.29 -4.56 -12.17
C GLY A 515 15.65 -4.75 -12.85
N VAL A 516 15.72 -5.63 -13.87
CA VAL A 516 16.90 -5.76 -14.74
C VAL A 516 17.15 -4.47 -15.51
N LYS A 517 16.12 -3.80 -16.03
CA LYS A 517 16.25 -2.52 -16.72
C LYS A 517 16.79 -1.42 -15.79
N ALA A 518 16.23 -1.29 -14.58
CA ALA A 518 16.72 -0.33 -13.58
C ALA A 518 18.20 -0.60 -13.22
N TRP A 519 18.56 -1.87 -13.05
CA TRP A 519 19.94 -2.27 -12.85
C TRP A 519 20.85 -1.91 -14.04
N GLU A 520 20.50 -2.27 -15.28
CA GLU A 520 21.35 -2.01 -16.47
C GLU A 520 21.63 -0.51 -16.69
N LEU A 521 20.72 0.37 -16.30
CA LEU A 521 20.91 1.82 -16.31
C LEU A 521 21.86 2.30 -15.20
N THR A 522 21.76 1.72 -14.01
CA THR A 522 22.52 2.13 -12.81
C THR A 522 23.92 1.51 -12.74
N GLU A 523 24.09 0.28 -13.27
CA GLU A 523 25.32 -0.52 -13.24
C GLU A 523 26.60 0.28 -13.57
N PRO A 524 26.64 1.20 -14.56
CA PRO A 524 27.83 1.98 -14.88
C PRO A 524 28.31 2.94 -13.77
N LYS A 525 27.48 3.20 -12.76
CA LYS A 525 27.76 4.05 -11.57
C LYS A 525 28.06 3.22 -10.30
N LEU A 526 28.00 1.89 -10.36
CA LEU A 526 28.14 1.01 -9.19
C LEU A 526 29.50 0.29 -9.17
N ASP A 527 30.09 0.17 -7.98
CA ASP A 527 31.10 -0.85 -7.67
C ASP A 527 30.35 -2.11 -7.22
N TYR A 528 30.48 -3.21 -7.97
CA TYR A 528 29.65 -4.40 -7.76
C TYR A 528 30.35 -5.72 -8.14
N HIS A 529 29.87 -6.81 -7.53
CA HIS A 529 30.31 -8.19 -7.77
C HIS A 529 29.17 -9.20 -7.55
N ASP A 530 29.43 -10.48 -7.86
CA ASP A 530 28.49 -11.57 -7.54
C ASP A 530 28.23 -11.61 -6.02
N LEU A 531 26.96 -11.75 -5.61
CA LEU A 531 26.54 -11.78 -4.20
C LEU A 531 27.33 -12.81 -3.37
N GLU A 532 27.94 -12.37 -2.26
CA GLU A 532 28.94 -13.12 -1.50
C GLU A 532 28.36 -14.35 -0.75
N ASP A 533 27.32 -14.15 0.07
CA ASP A 533 26.67 -15.22 0.83
C ASP A 533 25.15 -15.28 0.58
N LYS A 534 24.79 -15.87 -0.56
CA LYS A 534 23.41 -16.27 -0.89
C LYS A 534 22.77 -17.17 0.18
N SER A 535 23.57 -17.93 0.94
CA SER A 535 23.05 -18.80 2.00
C SER A 535 22.57 -18.02 3.21
N ALA A 536 23.14 -16.84 3.50
CA ALA A 536 22.68 -15.96 4.58
C ALA A 536 21.25 -15.45 4.30
N VAL A 537 21.01 -14.93 3.09
CA VAL A 537 19.69 -14.49 2.62
C VAL A 537 18.68 -15.64 2.72
N GLY A 538 19.03 -16.82 2.18
CA GLY A 538 18.17 -18.01 2.23
C GLY A 538 17.87 -18.51 3.66
N LYS A 539 18.83 -18.39 4.60
CA LYS A 539 18.65 -18.75 6.01
C LYS A 539 17.68 -17.82 6.71
N LEU A 540 17.79 -16.50 6.54
CA LEU A 540 16.83 -15.55 7.13
C LEU A 540 15.44 -15.71 6.53
N GLN A 541 15.33 -15.85 5.22
CA GLN A 541 14.04 -16.14 4.56
C GLN A 541 13.41 -17.45 5.05
N GLY A 542 14.21 -18.47 5.37
CA GLY A 542 13.74 -19.73 5.96
C GLY A 542 13.35 -19.60 7.44
N TRP A 543 14.04 -18.76 8.20
CA TRP A 543 13.70 -18.43 9.59
C TRP A 543 12.39 -17.64 9.68
N ASP A 544 12.20 -16.67 8.78
CA ASP A 544 11.01 -15.83 8.67
C ASP A 544 9.78 -16.68 8.31
N LYS A 545 9.88 -17.51 7.25
CA LYS A 545 8.85 -18.52 6.90
C LYS A 545 8.52 -19.45 8.08
N LYS A 546 9.51 -19.86 8.88
CA LYS A 546 9.29 -20.69 10.08
C LYS A 546 8.55 -19.90 11.17
N LYS A 547 8.85 -18.62 11.37
CA LYS A 547 8.14 -17.74 12.33
C LYS A 547 6.69 -17.54 11.92
N ALA A 548 6.44 -17.22 10.65
CA ALA A 548 5.10 -17.17 10.09
C ALA A 548 4.28 -18.42 10.39
N PHE A 549 4.85 -19.61 10.14
CA PHE A 549 4.15 -20.89 10.34
C PHE A 549 3.97 -21.27 11.83
N GLU A 550 4.68 -20.60 12.75
CA GLU A 550 4.47 -20.74 14.20
C GLU A 550 3.35 -19.79 14.70
N SER A 551 3.10 -18.68 14.01
CA SER A 551 2.15 -17.62 14.41
C SER A 551 0.83 -17.60 13.65
N LEU A 552 0.81 -18.03 12.38
CA LEU A 552 -0.40 -18.06 11.53
C LEU A 552 -1.40 -19.10 12.05
N GLU A 553 -2.59 -18.64 12.44
CA GLU A 553 -3.68 -19.55 12.82
C GLU A 553 -4.39 -20.15 11.60
N ARG A 554 -4.42 -19.39 10.48
CA ARG A 554 -4.93 -19.89 9.19
C ARG A 554 -3.94 -20.83 8.49
N PRO A 555 -4.42 -21.73 7.61
CA PRO A 555 -3.55 -22.44 6.68
C PRO A 555 -2.78 -21.48 5.77
N PHE A 556 -1.47 -21.72 5.65
CA PHE A 556 -0.64 -21.17 4.59
C PHE A 556 -0.88 -21.99 3.31
N ASP A 557 -1.58 -21.41 2.33
CA ASP A 557 -1.95 -22.11 1.09
C ASP A 557 -1.84 -21.18 -0.14
N PRO A 558 -0.73 -21.27 -0.89
CA PRO A 558 -0.49 -20.47 -2.09
C PRO A 558 -1.25 -20.97 -3.33
N ASP A 559 -1.99 -22.07 -3.22
CA ASP A 559 -2.89 -22.60 -4.25
C ASP A 559 -4.38 -22.37 -3.96
N ALA A 560 -4.71 -21.83 -2.78
CA ALA A 560 -6.05 -21.38 -2.40
C ALA A 560 -6.50 -20.11 -3.15
N PRO A 561 -7.81 -19.76 -3.09
CA PRO A 561 -8.29 -18.45 -3.52
C PRO A 561 -7.52 -17.33 -2.83
N ARG A 562 -7.24 -16.25 -3.57
CA ARG A 562 -6.38 -15.14 -3.11
C ARG A 562 -6.92 -14.40 -1.89
N PHE A 563 -8.23 -14.35 -1.74
CA PHE A 563 -8.89 -13.71 -0.60
C PHE A 563 -9.41 -14.77 0.38
N ILE A 564 -9.41 -14.42 1.66
CA ILE A 564 -9.97 -15.15 2.78
C ILE A 564 -11.27 -14.42 3.14
N ASP A 565 -12.41 -15.08 3.03
CA ASP A 565 -13.68 -14.53 3.50
C ASP A 565 -13.60 -14.26 5.01
N TYR A 566 -14.18 -13.16 5.50
CA TYR A 566 -14.14 -12.83 6.94
C TYR A 566 -14.64 -13.97 7.82
N THR A 567 -15.64 -14.73 7.35
CA THR A 567 -16.19 -15.88 8.08
C THR A 567 -15.18 -17.02 8.23
N ASP A 568 -14.36 -17.29 7.21
CA ASP A 568 -13.25 -18.25 7.30
C ASP A 568 -12.18 -17.74 8.30
N HIS A 569 -11.95 -16.43 8.35
CA HIS A 569 -11.02 -15.85 9.32
C HIS A 569 -11.49 -16.01 10.76
N ALA A 570 -12.74 -15.63 11.05
CA ALA A 570 -13.35 -15.78 12.37
C ALA A 570 -13.40 -17.24 12.84
N GLU A 571 -13.57 -18.22 11.94
CA GLU A 571 -13.45 -19.64 12.28
C GLU A 571 -12.03 -20.09 12.66
N ASN A 572 -10.98 -19.47 12.09
CA ASN A 572 -9.58 -19.82 12.38
C ASN A 572 -9.03 -19.08 13.61
N TYR A 573 -9.22 -17.75 13.67
CA TYR A 573 -8.66 -16.87 14.70
C TYR A 573 -9.62 -16.62 15.89
N GLY A 574 -10.90 -17.00 15.79
CA GLY A 574 -11.87 -16.88 16.89
C GLY A 574 -12.42 -15.47 17.14
N THR A 575 -12.25 -14.54 16.19
CA THR A 575 -12.76 -13.16 16.25
C THR A 575 -14.29 -13.09 16.26
N ALA A 576 -14.86 -11.94 16.62
CA ALA A 576 -16.30 -11.73 16.57
C ALA A 576 -16.89 -11.94 15.16
N MET A 577 -18.16 -12.32 15.09
CA MET A 577 -18.90 -12.41 13.83
C MET A 577 -19.84 -11.20 13.74
N ASN A 578 -19.77 -10.45 12.66
CA ASN A 578 -20.50 -9.19 12.44
C ASN A 578 -20.28 -8.13 13.56
N PRO A 579 -19.03 -7.75 13.91
CA PRO A 579 -18.78 -6.69 14.91
C PRO A 579 -19.53 -5.38 14.59
N HIS A 580 -19.81 -5.09 13.32
CA HIS A 580 -20.65 -3.96 12.90
C HIS A 580 -22.09 -3.93 13.49
N ASP A 581 -22.62 -5.05 13.96
CA ASP A 581 -23.93 -5.13 14.64
C ASP A 581 -23.85 -4.79 16.14
N GLU A 582 -22.67 -4.85 16.77
CA GLU A 582 -22.50 -4.64 18.21
C GLU A 582 -22.32 -3.16 18.61
N GLY A 583 -21.99 -2.31 17.63
CA GLY A 583 -21.95 -0.86 17.73
C GLY A 583 -20.56 -0.29 17.99
N HIS A 584 -19.88 0.08 16.89
CA HIS A 584 -18.75 1.02 16.89
C HIS A 584 -19.28 2.47 16.88
#